data_AF-A0A5E4ZTG3-F1
#
_entry.id   AF-A0A5E4ZTG3-F1
#
_cell.length_a   1.000
_cell.length_b   1.000
_cell.length_c   1.000
_cell.angle_alpha   90.00
_cell.angle_beta   90.00
_cell.angle_gamma   90.00
#
_symmetry.space_group_name_H-M   'P 1'
#
loop_
_entity.id
_entity.type
_entity.pdbx_description
1 polymer ?
#
loop_
_entity_poly.entity_id
_entity_poly.type
_entity_poly.pdbx_seq_one_letter_code
_entity_poly.pdbx_strand_id
1 'polypeptide(L)'
;MENRISSSLHPVAAAAQTVALRTESPRAQDATPMAAELTNVGHGPVMSMASAPARANAIADVTERRRLACARVDSEFNDLWRAVEEGYRREHDARTPKSFYSLSESDKRLVVKRAVDEVFKENANRIDGYFNRLTANADVKEHLKKSISQGTRDAAYALFGNLDVYSDKRTHLMNRITKYGMVYSDDSWHLAHAKDDMWSAVRKAVYEEQAISVPESFDNLTEVEKKKLAKLTVDWVFSPVNDETAPWFEKFTADTTIQPYLTNTVPYETYREVAKAESLARVRDLIDAYGMREEDTKNTIETAKAEILEVVRNGVAERKNTTGPESFMYLTEDAKRKVAKLTIDWALNPINQETELWFYEVVGKEFFRNYVKNTVPKATYEAIIKCGGLGRVKDTILDYDMLQG
;
A
#
# COMPACT_ATOMS: atom_id res chain seq x y z
N MET A 1 -8.51 53.37 -26.31
CA MET A 1 -8.68 54.62 -25.55
C MET A 1 -8.41 54.26 -24.10
N GLU A 2 -7.14 54.32 -23.70
CA GLU A 2 -6.51 55.50 -23.07
C GLU A 2 -7.02 55.65 -21.62
N ASN A 3 -6.35 55.13 -20.58
CA ASN A 3 -4.99 55.37 -20.06
C ASN A 3 -4.92 56.59 -19.11
N ARG A 4 -4.18 56.40 -18.00
CA ARG A 4 -3.55 57.38 -17.08
C ARG A 4 -4.27 57.75 -15.77
N ILE A 5 -3.63 57.97 -14.61
CA ILE A 5 -2.24 57.86 -14.08
C ILE A 5 -2.33 58.20 -12.56
N SER A 6 -1.53 57.50 -11.73
CA SER A 6 -0.73 57.90 -10.53
C SER A 6 -1.30 58.85 -9.44
N SER A 7 -0.80 58.95 -8.20
CA SER A 7 0.46 58.58 -7.52
C SER A 7 0.20 58.73 -5.99
N SER A 8 0.59 57.77 -5.15
CA SER A 8 1.76 57.77 -4.23
C SER A 8 1.75 58.80 -3.07
N LEU A 9 2.04 58.30 -1.85
CA LEU A 9 3.05 58.84 -0.91
C LEU A 9 3.15 57.97 0.37
N HIS A 10 4.28 57.25 0.50
CA HIS A 10 4.98 56.90 1.76
C HIS A 10 5.65 58.19 2.33
N PRO A 11 6.13 58.29 3.60
CA PRO A 11 7.21 57.48 4.22
C PRO A 11 7.03 57.27 5.75
N VAL A 12 7.86 56.56 6.54
CA VAL A 12 9.25 56.87 6.94
C VAL A 12 9.87 55.66 7.69
N ALA A 13 11.14 55.40 7.38
CA ALA A 13 12.06 54.51 8.07
C ALA A 13 12.79 55.23 9.22
N ALA A 14 13.28 54.49 10.22
CA ALA A 14 14.37 54.96 11.09
C ALA A 14 15.30 53.80 11.45
N ALA A 15 16.60 54.09 11.36
CA ALA A 15 17.71 53.15 11.33
C ALA A 15 18.45 53.03 12.69
N ALA A 16 19.15 51.89 12.81
CA ALA A 16 20.44 51.63 13.46
C ALA A 16 20.95 52.51 14.63
N GLN A 17 21.37 51.83 15.71
CA GLN A 17 22.52 52.26 16.50
C GLN A 17 23.46 51.09 16.83
N THR A 18 24.73 51.34 16.53
CA THR A 18 25.94 50.59 16.82
C THR A 18 26.43 50.90 18.23
N VAL A 19 26.88 49.92 19.01
CA VAL A 19 27.96 50.10 20.01
C VAL A 19 28.78 48.82 20.11
N ALA A 20 30.08 48.96 19.93
CA ALA A 20 31.12 47.99 20.25
C ALA A 20 31.98 48.53 21.41
N LEU A 21 32.38 47.66 22.34
CA LEU A 21 33.56 47.77 23.24
C LEU A 21 33.68 46.42 23.98
N ARG A 22 34.59 45.51 23.59
CA ARG A 22 36.01 45.36 24.00
C ARG A 22 36.27 45.30 25.52
N THR A 23 36.67 44.12 25.98
CA THR A 23 37.81 43.81 26.89
C THR A 23 37.93 42.28 26.93
N GLU A 24 38.90 41.68 26.23
CA GLU A 24 40.27 41.34 26.67
C GLU A 24 40.42 39.85 26.99
N SER A 25 41.37 39.24 26.29
CA SER A 25 41.91 37.88 26.41
C SER A 25 42.90 37.82 27.60
N PRO A 26 43.44 36.66 28.06
CA PRO A 26 44.42 35.93 27.24
C PRO A 26 44.56 34.40 27.46
N ARG A 27 44.95 33.71 26.36
CA ARG A 27 46.03 32.69 26.26
C ARG A 27 45.91 31.38 27.08
N ALA A 28 46.40 30.23 26.64
CA ALA A 28 47.20 29.81 25.48
C ALA A 28 47.38 28.27 25.57
N GLN A 29 47.49 27.62 24.40
CA GLN A 29 48.51 26.61 24.02
C GLN A 29 48.64 25.32 24.88
N ASP A 30 48.96 24.13 24.39
CA ASP A 30 49.56 23.63 23.15
C ASP A 30 49.25 22.11 23.10
N ALA A 31 48.94 21.54 21.93
CA ALA A 31 49.84 20.72 21.12
C ALA A 31 50.26 19.35 21.72
N THR A 32 49.80 18.30 21.03
CA THR A 32 50.24 16.90 20.89
C THR A 32 51.77 16.69 20.89
N PRO A 33 52.35 15.47 21.14
CA PRO A 33 52.18 14.30 20.23
C PRO A 33 52.32 12.87 20.80
N MET A 34 52.15 11.90 19.90
CA MET A 34 52.29 10.43 20.02
C MET A 34 53.73 9.93 20.25
N ALA A 35 53.85 8.70 20.79
CA ALA A 35 54.58 7.50 20.27
C ALA A 35 54.86 6.50 21.43
N ALA A 36 54.41 5.23 21.35
CA ALA A 36 55.17 4.00 20.98
C ALA A 36 56.25 3.62 22.04
N GLU A 37 56.43 2.41 22.58
CA GLU A 37 56.42 1.03 22.05
C GLU A 37 56.38 -0.02 23.19
N LEU A 38 55.76 -1.17 22.90
CA LEU A 38 56.12 -2.57 23.17
C LEU A 38 57.00 -2.96 24.39
N THR A 39 56.50 -3.90 25.22
CA THR A 39 56.96 -5.31 25.29
C THR A 39 56.36 -6.03 26.52
N ASN A 40 55.62 -7.11 26.30
CA ASN A 40 55.98 -8.43 26.87
C ASN A 40 54.96 -9.52 26.50
N VAL A 41 55.52 -10.59 25.96
CA VAL A 41 54.90 -11.85 25.60
C VAL A 41 54.77 -12.72 26.85
N GLY A 42 53.58 -13.24 27.11
CA GLY A 42 53.33 -14.30 28.10
C GLY A 42 52.31 -15.28 27.52
N HIS A 43 52.78 -16.47 27.14
CA HIS A 43 51.95 -17.56 26.65
C HIS A 43 51.07 -18.16 27.77
N GLY A 44 49.78 -18.38 27.46
CA GLY A 44 48.79 -19.11 28.27
C GLY A 44 47.59 -19.52 27.39
N PRO A 45 46.86 -20.59 27.72
CA PRO A 45 46.44 -21.61 26.77
C PRO A 45 45.18 -21.29 25.97
N VAL A 46 45.15 -21.88 24.76
CA VAL A 46 44.02 -21.93 23.82
C VAL A 46 42.77 -22.47 24.53
N MET A 47 41.77 -21.61 24.70
CA MET A 47 40.41 -21.97 25.12
C MET A 47 39.43 -21.58 24.02
N SER A 48 39.00 -22.61 23.29
CA SER A 48 37.68 -22.85 22.72
C SER A 48 36.84 -21.62 22.36
N MET A 49 36.68 -21.38 21.05
CA MET A 49 35.64 -20.52 20.51
C MET A 49 34.26 -21.13 20.81
N ALA A 50 33.67 -20.74 21.94
CA ALA A 50 32.24 -20.87 22.14
C ALA A 50 31.56 -19.79 21.28
N SER A 51 30.85 -20.25 20.26
CA SER A 51 29.96 -19.42 19.44
C SER A 51 29.08 -18.54 20.32
N ALA A 52 29.05 -17.24 20.05
CA ALA A 52 28.09 -16.31 20.64
C ALA A 52 26.65 -16.88 20.45
N PRO A 53 25.78 -16.85 21.48
CA PRO A 53 24.41 -17.29 21.31
C PRO A 53 23.67 -16.29 20.43
N ALA A 54 23.48 -16.68 19.17
CA ALA A 54 22.71 -15.94 18.19
C ALA A 54 21.21 -15.99 18.53
N ARG A 55 20.56 -14.81 18.49
CA ARG A 55 19.16 -14.55 18.09
C ARG A 55 17.98 -15.27 18.79
N ALA A 56 18.18 -16.22 19.70
CA ALA A 56 17.06 -16.94 20.34
C ALA A 56 16.28 -16.09 21.36
N ASN A 57 16.92 -15.12 22.02
CA ASN A 57 16.29 -14.34 23.11
C ASN A 57 15.37 -13.21 22.61
N ALA A 58 15.64 -12.61 21.45
CA ALA A 58 14.83 -11.48 20.95
C ALA A 58 13.44 -11.92 20.49
N ILE A 59 13.32 -13.11 19.89
CA ILE A 59 12.03 -13.64 19.43
C ILE A 59 11.17 -14.06 20.62
N ALA A 60 11.76 -14.73 21.62
CA ALA A 60 11.05 -15.11 22.85
C ALA A 60 10.56 -13.90 23.64
N ASP A 61 11.36 -12.83 23.71
CA ASP A 61 11.00 -11.56 24.36
C ASP A 61 9.86 -10.84 23.62
N VAL A 62 9.88 -10.80 22.28
CA VAL A 62 8.77 -10.23 21.47
C VAL A 62 7.49 -11.07 21.60
N THR A 63 7.58 -12.40 21.63
CA THR A 63 6.42 -13.28 21.81
C THR A 63 5.80 -13.12 23.20
N GLU A 64 6.60 -13.05 24.25
CA GLU A 64 6.11 -12.87 25.62
C GLU A 64 5.52 -11.48 25.84
N ARG A 65 6.15 -10.42 25.29
CA ARG A 65 5.58 -9.06 25.28
C ARG A 65 4.23 -9.01 24.57
N ARG A 66 4.08 -9.67 23.42
CA ARG A 66 2.80 -9.79 22.71
C ARG A 66 1.75 -10.51 23.54
N ARG A 67 2.12 -11.61 24.20
CA ARG A 67 1.21 -12.37 25.07
C ARG A 67 0.72 -11.52 26.26
N LEU A 68 1.62 -10.80 26.92
CA LEU A 68 1.29 -9.90 28.03
C LEU A 68 0.45 -8.70 27.57
N ALA A 69 0.75 -8.12 26.40
CA ALA A 69 -0.05 -7.07 25.78
C ALA A 69 -1.48 -7.55 25.47
N CYS A 70 -1.63 -8.75 24.87
CA CYS A 70 -2.94 -9.35 24.62
C CYS A 70 -3.75 -9.55 25.91
N ALA A 71 -3.13 -10.09 26.97
CA ALA A 71 -3.82 -10.31 28.25
C ALA A 71 -4.26 -9.00 28.92
N ARG A 72 -3.45 -7.94 28.78
CA ARG A 72 -3.80 -6.61 29.27
C ARG A 72 -4.98 -6.03 28.48
N VAL A 73 -4.92 -6.06 27.15
CA VAL A 73 -6.02 -5.62 26.28
C VAL A 73 -7.31 -6.39 26.58
N ASP A 74 -7.25 -7.70 26.82
CA ASP A 74 -8.40 -8.51 27.23
C ASP A 74 -9.04 -8.00 28.53
N SER A 75 -8.22 -7.77 29.56
CA SER A 75 -8.69 -7.25 30.85
C SER A 75 -9.35 -5.87 30.69
N GLU A 76 -8.69 -4.95 29.98
CA GLU A 76 -9.19 -3.59 29.79
C GLU A 76 -10.45 -3.53 28.94
N PHE A 77 -10.54 -4.38 27.91
CA PHE A 77 -11.77 -4.58 27.16
C PHE A 77 -12.91 -5.03 28.08
N ASN A 78 -12.69 -6.02 28.94
CA ASN A 78 -13.72 -6.53 29.84
C ASN A 78 -14.19 -5.45 30.83
N ASP A 79 -13.28 -4.62 31.34
CA ASP A 79 -13.63 -3.52 32.25
C ASP A 79 -14.40 -2.41 31.53
N LEU A 80 -13.98 -2.02 30.31
CA LEU A 80 -14.71 -1.05 29.49
C LEU A 80 -16.10 -1.57 29.13
N TRP A 81 -16.19 -2.84 28.70
CA TRP A 81 -17.47 -3.45 28.33
C TRP A 81 -18.42 -3.53 29.53
N ARG A 82 -17.92 -3.91 30.72
CA ARG A 82 -18.71 -3.89 31.95
C ARG A 82 -19.24 -2.50 32.28
N ALA A 83 -18.46 -1.44 32.01
CA ALA A 83 -18.92 -0.07 32.20
C ALA A 83 -20.03 0.32 31.20
N VAL A 84 -19.96 -0.17 29.95
CA VAL A 84 -21.03 -0.01 28.95
C VAL A 84 -22.31 -0.75 29.39
N GLU A 85 -22.19 -2.00 29.85
CA GLU A 85 -23.32 -2.77 30.36
C GLU A 85 -23.98 -2.12 31.58
N GLU A 86 -23.17 -1.61 32.52
CA GLU A 86 -23.65 -0.89 33.69
C GLU A 86 -24.36 0.42 33.29
N GLY A 87 -23.76 1.17 32.37
CA GLY A 87 -24.36 2.39 31.83
C GLY A 87 -25.68 2.14 31.12
N TYR A 88 -25.79 1.02 30.40
CA TYR A 88 -27.05 0.61 29.78
C TYR A 88 -28.10 0.28 30.85
N ARG A 89 -27.74 -0.50 31.88
CA ARG A 89 -28.66 -0.94 32.94
C ARG A 89 -29.15 0.18 33.85
N ARG A 90 -28.28 1.16 34.14
CA ARG A 90 -28.55 2.30 35.03
C ARG A 90 -28.79 3.62 34.29
N GLU A 91 -28.97 3.56 32.97
CA GLU A 91 -29.29 4.71 32.12
C GLU A 91 -28.31 5.91 32.21
N HIS A 92 -27.01 5.63 32.35
CA HIS A 92 -25.95 6.65 32.34
C HIS A 92 -24.85 6.30 31.34
N ASP A 93 -24.03 7.29 30.98
CA ASP A 93 -22.94 7.10 30.02
C ASP A 93 -21.83 6.22 30.60
N ALA A 94 -21.21 5.39 29.75
CA ALA A 94 -20.14 4.50 30.18
C ALA A 94 -18.96 5.32 30.70
N ARG A 95 -18.47 4.98 31.89
CA ARG A 95 -17.25 5.61 32.44
C ARG A 95 -16.02 4.85 32.01
N THR A 96 -14.97 5.58 31.64
CA THR A 96 -13.68 5.01 31.28
C THR A 96 -13.02 4.38 32.51
N PRO A 97 -12.62 3.09 32.45
CA PRO A 97 -11.82 2.48 33.52
C PRO A 97 -10.49 3.23 33.69
N LYS A 98 -10.00 3.38 34.93
CA LYS A 98 -8.73 4.10 35.21
C LYS A 98 -7.54 3.49 34.47
N SER A 99 -7.56 2.19 34.29
CA SER A 99 -6.51 1.42 33.66
C SER A 99 -6.43 1.66 32.14
N PHE A 100 -7.50 2.13 31.50
CA PHE A 100 -7.51 2.57 30.10
C PHE A 100 -6.49 3.68 29.82
N TYR A 101 -6.30 4.61 30.76
CA TYR A 101 -5.35 5.72 30.59
C TYR A 101 -3.88 5.27 30.60
N SER A 102 -3.61 4.07 31.08
CA SER A 102 -2.25 3.50 31.15
C SER A 102 -1.87 2.68 29.90
N LEU A 103 -2.80 2.51 28.96
CA LEU A 103 -2.59 1.81 27.70
C LEU A 103 -1.83 2.67 26.69
N SER A 104 -1.10 2.01 25.79
CA SER A 104 -0.58 2.66 24.58
C SER A 104 -1.74 3.07 23.67
N GLU A 105 -1.48 3.97 22.74
CA GLU A 105 -2.50 4.42 21.78
C GLU A 105 -2.99 3.28 20.86
N SER A 106 -2.11 2.33 20.51
CA SER A 106 -2.48 1.10 19.78
C SER A 106 -3.43 0.23 20.60
N ASP A 107 -3.13 0.02 21.89
CA ASP A 107 -3.95 -0.79 22.79
C ASP A 107 -5.32 -0.16 23.05
N LYS A 108 -5.38 1.17 23.27
CA LYS A 108 -6.65 1.90 23.42
C LYS A 108 -7.55 1.71 22.21
N ARG A 109 -6.99 1.85 21.01
CA ARG A 109 -7.70 1.60 19.75
C ARG A 109 -8.24 0.18 19.66
N LEU A 110 -7.45 -0.82 20.06
CA LEU A 110 -7.86 -2.22 20.04
C LEU A 110 -8.97 -2.52 21.06
N VAL A 111 -8.87 -1.98 22.27
CA VAL A 111 -9.90 -2.09 23.31
C VAL A 111 -11.23 -1.49 22.83
N VAL A 112 -11.19 -0.28 22.25
CA VAL A 112 -12.39 0.39 21.72
C VAL A 112 -12.94 -0.36 20.52
N LYS A 113 -12.10 -0.86 19.62
CA LYS A 113 -12.51 -1.70 18.48
C LYS A 113 -13.29 -2.93 18.95
N ARG A 114 -12.81 -3.63 19.97
CA ARG A 114 -13.51 -4.79 20.52
C ARG A 114 -14.83 -4.43 21.19
N ALA A 115 -14.87 -3.33 21.94
CA ALA A 115 -16.12 -2.83 22.51
C ALA A 115 -17.13 -2.50 21.41
N VAL A 116 -16.69 -1.86 20.32
CA VAL A 116 -17.53 -1.60 19.15
C VAL A 116 -18.03 -2.91 18.52
N ASP A 117 -17.16 -3.89 18.29
CA ASP A 117 -17.56 -5.19 17.74
C ASP A 117 -18.63 -5.87 18.61
N GLU A 118 -18.51 -5.77 19.93
CA GLU A 118 -19.49 -6.32 20.86
C GLU A 118 -20.85 -5.59 20.77
N VAL A 119 -20.84 -4.26 20.63
CA VAL A 119 -22.07 -3.50 20.35
C VAL A 119 -22.77 -3.99 19.08
N PHE A 120 -22.01 -4.24 18.01
CA PHE A 120 -22.59 -4.66 16.73
C PHE A 120 -23.04 -6.14 16.67
N LYS A 121 -22.85 -6.91 17.75
CA LYS A 121 -23.50 -8.22 17.93
C LYS A 121 -24.90 -8.13 18.51
N GLU A 122 -25.29 -6.97 19.04
CA GLU A 122 -26.60 -6.75 19.65
C GLU A 122 -27.74 -6.69 18.63
N ASN A 123 -28.95 -7.02 19.10
CA ASN A 123 -30.15 -6.94 18.28
C ASN A 123 -30.71 -5.52 18.17
N ALA A 124 -31.69 -5.33 17.27
CA ALA A 124 -32.29 -4.03 16.96
C ALA A 124 -32.88 -3.28 18.17
N ASN A 125 -33.28 -4.00 19.23
CA ASN A 125 -33.84 -3.37 20.42
C ASN A 125 -32.77 -2.75 21.31
N ARG A 126 -31.57 -3.34 21.34
CA ARG A 126 -30.52 -3.03 22.32
C ARG A 126 -29.36 -2.26 21.72
N ILE A 127 -29.04 -2.47 20.45
CA ILE A 127 -27.85 -1.93 19.80
C ILE A 127 -27.70 -0.41 19.99
N ASP A 128 -28.76 0.38 19.76
CA ASP A 128 -28.70 1.84 19.92
C ASP A 128 -28.40 2.23 21.37
N GLY A 129 -28.95 1.53 22.36
CA GLY A 129 -28.67 1.80 23.78
C GLY A 129 -27.19 1.58 24.13
N TYR A 130 -26.64 0.43 23.78
CA TYR A 130 -25.22 0.10 24.02
C TYR A 130 -24.29 1.05 23.26
N PHE A 131 -24.59 1.28 21.98
CA PHE A 131 -23.84 2.19 21.13
C PHE A 131 -23.83 3.61 21.70
N ASN A 132 -24.96 4.07 22.24
CA ASN A 132 -25.07 5.38 22.85
C ASN A 132 -24.23 5.51 24.11
N ARG A 133 -24.21 4.48 24.97
CA ARG A 133 -23.37 4.50 26.19
C ARG A 133 -21.89 4.51 25.86
N LEU A 134 -21.48 3.70 24.88
CA LEU A 134 -20.09 3.68 24.43
C LEU A 134 -19.71 5.02 23.80
N THR A 135 -20.45 5.50 22.80
CA THR A 135 -20.06 6.70 22.03
C THR A 135 -20.36 8.04 22.73
N ALA A 136 -21.05 8.04 23.87
CA ALA A 136 -21.18 9.21 24.74
C ALA A 136 -19.91 9.47 25.55
N ASN A 137 -19.18 8.40 25.92
CA ASN A 137 -17.92 8.49 26.65
C ASN A 137 -16.91 9.35 25.84
N ALA A 138 -16.37 10.39 26.47
CA ALA A 138 -15.48 11.34 25.81
C ALA A 138 -14.14 10.70 25.42
N ASP A 139 -13.59 9.83 26.28
CA ASP A 139 -12.25 9.26 26.11
C ASP A 139 -12.17 8.22 24.99
N VAL A 140 -13.32 7.63 24.60
CA VAL A 140 -13.33 6.64 23.51
C VAL A 140 -13.57 7.25 22.14
N LYS A 141 -14.06 8.49 22.05
CA LYS A 141 -14.50 9.11 20.80
C LYS A 141 -13.39 9.19 19.75
N GLU A 142 -12.19 9.53 20.17
CA GLU A 142 -11.03 9.65 19.28
C GLU A 142 -10.62 8.29 18.68
N HIS A 143 -11.00 7.19 19.33
CA HIS A 143 -10.67 5.82 18.93
C HIS A 143 -11.81 5.13 18.14
N LEU A 144 -12.94 5.81 17.90
CA LEU A 144 -14.05 5.27 17.10
C LEU A 144 -13.78 5.34 15.59
N LYS A 145 -12.90 6.25 15.15
CA LYS A 145 -12.58 6.42 13.73
C LYS A 145 -12.04 5.11 13.17
N LYS A 146 -12.55 4.71 11.98
CA LYS A 146 -12.16 3.48 11.29
C LYS A 146 -12.35 2.20 12.11
N SER A 147 -13.27 2.14 13.08
CA SER A 147 -13.47 0.95 13.91
C SER A 147 -14.40 -0.14 13.33
N ILE A 148 -15.08 0.07 12.20
CA ILE A 148 -15.97 -0.94 11.58
C ILE A 148 -15.78 -1.06 10.08
N SER A 149 -16.09 -2.24 9.53
CA SER A 149 -16.09 -2.46 8.08
C SER A 149 -17.36 -1.87 7.44
N GLN A 150 -17.31 -1.65 6.12
CA GLN A 150 -18.50 -1.30 5.34
C GLN A 150 -19.59 -2.39 5.47
N GLY A 151 -19.22 -3.67 5.47
CA GLY A 151 -20.17 -4.78 5.68
C GLY A 151 -20.85 -4.75 7.06
N THR A 152 -20.11 -4.38 8.12
CA THR A 152 -20.68 -4.20 9.47
C THR A 152 -21.68 -3.04 9.49
N ARG A 153 -21.37 -1.92 8.84
CA ARG A 153 -22.29 -0.79 8.69
C ARG A 153 -23.57 -1.21 7.96
N ASP A 154 -23.44 -1.95 6.87
CA ASP A 154 -24.58 -2.38 6.06
C ASP A 154 -25.46 -3.40 6.79
N ALA A 155 -24.84 -4.34 7.52
CA ALA A 155 -25.55 -5.27 8.40
C ALA A 155 -26.31 -4.54 9.52
N ALA A 156 -25.69 -3.53 10.13
CA ALA A 156 -26.34 -2.70 11.16
C ALA A 156 -27.50 -1.87 10.60
N TYR A 157 -27.39 -1.38 9.36
CA TYR A 157 -28.49 -0.71 8.68
C TYR A 157 -29.66 -1.69 8.43
N ALA A 158 -29.35 -2.89 7.95
CA ALA A 158 -30.33 -3.93 7.65
C ALA A 158 -31.02 -4.50 8.90
N LEU A 159 -30.36 -4.46 10.07
CA LEU A 159 -30.86 -4.96 11.35
C LEU A 159 -32.25 -4.42 11.72
N PHE A 160 -32.55 -3.17 11.36
CA PHE A 160 -33.81 -2.50 11.68
C PHE A 160 -34.95 -2.80 10.68
N GLY A 161 -34.64 -3.44 9.54
CA GLY A 161 -35.58 -3.68 8.46
C GLY A 161 -36.22 -2.39 7.88
N ASN A 162 -37.29 -2.54 7.12
CA ASN A 162 -38.15 -1.45 6.66
C ASN A 162 -39.31 -1.18 7.63
N LEU A 163 -39.08 -1.36 8.93
CA LEU A 163 -40.10 -1.16 9.94
C LEU A 163 -40.02 0.27 10.46
N ASP A 164 -41.11 1.04 10.29
CA ASP A 164 -41.19 2.43 10.71
C ASP A 164 -40.89 2.64 12.19
N VAL A 165 -41.20 1.65 13.05
CA VAL A 165 -40.95 1.69 14.50
C VAL A 165 -39.46 1.87 14.87
N TYR A 166 -38.53 1.56 13.95
CA TYR A 166 -37.09 1.70 14.18
C TYR A 166 -36.43 2.83 13.37
N SER A 167 -37.22 3.65 12.64
CA SER A 167 -36.67 4.68 11.76
C SER A 167 -35.75 5.66 12.48
N ASP A 168 -36.14 6.12 13.68
CA ASP A 168 -35.35 7.06 14.48
C ASP A 168 -34.06 6.43 14.99
N LYS A 169 -34.11 5.19 15.50
CA LYS A 169 -32.93 4.46 15.98
C LYS A 169 -31.94 4.20 14.85
N ARG A 170 -32.42 3.78 13.68
CA ARG A 170 -31.60 3.57 12.48
C ARG A 170 -30.91 4.87 12.06
N THR A 171 -31.69 5.96 11.97
CA THR A 171 -31.17 7.28 11.59
C THR A 171 -30.12 7.77 12.58
N HIS A 172 -30.38 7.62 13.88
CA HIS A 172 -29.44 8.01 14.93
C HIS A 172 -28.13 7.23 14.87
N LEU A 173 -28.20 5.89 14.77
CA LEU A 173 -27.03 5.03 14.66
C LEU A 173 -26.18 5.40 13.45
N MET A 174 -26.79 5.52 12.27
CA MET A 174 -26.09 5.86 11.03
C MET A 174 -25.45 7.25 11.08
N ASN A 175 -26.17 8.25 11.60
CA ASN A 175 -25.63 9.60 11.74
C ASN A 175 -24.39 9.62 12.64
N ARG A 176 -24.35 8.82 13.71
CA ARG A 176 -23.17 8.71 14.58
C ARG A 176 -22.02 7.95 13.93
N ILE A 177 -22.30 6.84 13.24
CA ILE A 177 -21.29 6.11 12.45
C ILE A 177 -20.59 7.06 11.47
N THR A 178 -21.38 7.89 10.77
CA THR A 178 -20.85 8.91 9.86
C THR A 178 -20.11 10.02 10.61
N LYS A 179 -20.70 10.57 11.67
CA LYS A 179 -20.09 11.64 12.49
C LYS A 179 -18.70 11.28 13.00
N TYR A 180 -18.52 10.03 13.45
CA TYR A 180 -17.24 9.56 13.98
C TYR A 180 -16.32 8.93 12.93
N GLY A 181 -16.73 8.90 11.66
CA GLY A 181 -15.92 8.32 10.58
C GLY A 181 -15.53 6.87 10.85
N MET A 182 -16.47 6.06 11.36
CA MET A 182 -16.15 4.72 11.89
C MET A 182 -15.85 3.69 10.80
N VAL A 183 -16.20 3.95 9.55
CA VAL A 183 -16.00 2.98 8.46
C VAL A 183 -14.58 3.07 7.91
N TYR A 184 -13.87 1.94 7.88
CA TYR A 184 -12.61 1.83 7.15
C TYR A 184 -12.82 1.29 5.72
N SER A 185 -12.01 1.77 4.79
CA SER A 185 -12.02 1.38 3.36
C SER A 185 -10.91 0.39 2.99
N ASP A 186 -9.96 0.16 3.90
CA ASP A 186 -8.84 -0.76 3.69
C ASP A 186 -9.28 -2.21 3.95
N ASP A 187 -8.48 -3.18 3.49
CA ASP A 187 -8.81 -4.62 3.62
C ASP A 187 -9.00 -5.08 5.07
N SER A 188 -8.33 -4.42 6.02
CA SER A 188 -8.40 -4.76 7.44
C SER A 188 -8.35 -3.52 8.32
N TRP A 189 -8.93 -3.63 9.51
CA TRP A 189 -8.83 -2.63 10.57
C TRP A 189 -7.37 -2.32 10.94
N HIS A 190 -6.55 -3.36 11.07
CA HIS A 190 -5.13 -3.25 11.42
C HIS A 190 -4.36 -2.45 10.36
N LEU A 191 -4.56 -2.79 9.08
CA LEU A 191 -3.93 -2.09 7.97
C LEU A 191 -4.36 -0.62 7.90
N ALA A 192 -5.65 -0.32 8.12
CA ALA A 192 -6.19 1.03 8.06
C ALA A 192 -5.55 1.98 9.08
N HIS A 193 -5.33 1.50 10.31
CA HIS A 193 -4.69 2.26 11.38
C HIS A 193 -3.17 2.32 11.22
N ALA A 194 -2.53 1.19 10.90
CA ALA A 194 -1.09 1.17 10.66
C ALA A 194 -0.67 2.10 9.52
N LYS A 195 -1.54 2.27 8.50
CA LYS A 195 -1.37 3.27 7.44
C LYS A 195 -1.38 4.70 7.97
N ASP A 196 -2.39 5.08 8.75
CA ASP A 196 -2.48 6.44 9.30
C ASP A 196 -1.29 6.76 10.23
N ASP A 197 -0.90 5.79 11.07
CA ASP A 197 0.22 5.91 11.99
C ASP A 197 1.55 6.03 11.21
N MET A 198 1.77 5.17 10.21
CA MET A 198 2.98 5.20 9.37
C MET A 198 3.10 6.51 8.59
N TRP A 199 2.03 6.94 7.92
CA TRP A 199 2.08 8.19 7.15
C TRP A 199 2.29 9.42 8.04
N SER A 200 1.79 9.38 9.28
CA SER A 200 2.06 10.42 10.26
C SER A 200 3.51 10.39 10.76
N ALA A 201 4.08 9.20 10.95
CA ALA A 201 5.49 9.03 11.29
C ALA A 201 6.42 9.54 10.18
N VAL A 202 6.10 9.25 8.90
CA VAL A 202 6.85 9.79 7.75
C VAL A 202 6.74 11.32 7.71
N ARG A 203 5.54 11.89 7.81
CA ARG A 203 5.34 13.36 7.88
C ARG A 203 6.20 14.00 8.96
N LYS A 204 6.15 13.44 10.16
CA LYS A 204 6.92 13.93 11.30
C LYS A 204 8.43 13.84 11.03
N ALA A 205 8.91 12.74 10.47
CA ALA A 205 10.33 12.56 10.14
C ALA A 205 10.82 13.54 9.08
N VAL A 206 9.98 13.89 8.10
CA VAL A 206 10.29 14.90 7.10
C VAL A 206 10.32 16.30 7.72
N TYR A 207 9.27 16.70 8.44
CA TYR A 207 9.18 18.06 8.99
C TYR A 207 10.15 18.35 10.14
N GLU A 208 10.47 17.34 10.94
CA GLU A 208 11.41 17.47 12.07
C GLU A 208 12.83 17.00 11.70
N GLU A 209 13.07 16.66 10.43
CA GLU A 209 14.36 16.19 9.89
C GLU A 209 14.98 14.98 10.61
N GLN A 210 14.21 14.22 11.38
CA GLN A 210 14.68 13.04 12.12
C GLN A 210 14.52 11.72 11.35
N ALA A 211 15.01 10.61 11.91
CA ALA A 211 14.72 9.27 11.41
C ALA A 211 13.26 8.89 11.73
N ILE A 212 12.66 8.01 10.91
CA ILE A 212 11.33 7.50 11.22
C ILE A 212 11.39 6.66 12.50
N SER A 213 10.45 6.93 13.41
CA SER A 213 10.11 5.98 14.46
C SER A 213 9.00 5.09 13.91
N VAL A 214 9.33 3.85 13.55
CA VAL A 214 8.33 2.88 13.06
C VAL A 214 7.25 2.70 14.14
N PRO A 215 5.96 2.90 13.81
CA PRO A 215 4.90 2.84 14.80
C PRO A 215 4.61 1.39 15.21
N GLU A 216 4.25 1.17 16.46
CA GLU A 216 3.91 -0.16 17.02
C GLU A 216 2.78 -0.87 16.23
N SER A 217 1.88 -0.09 15.63
CA SER A 217 0.84 -0.60 14.73
C SER A 217 1.39 -1.39 13.54
N PHE A 218 2.59 -1.04 13.05
CA PHE A 218 3.29 -1.78 11.99
C PHE A 218 3.78 -3.14 12.47
N ASP A 219 4.31 -3.21 13.70
CA ASP A 219 4.79 -4.47 14.28
C ASP A 219 3.66 -5.47 14.48
N ASN A 220 2.45 -4.97 14.75
CA ASN A 220 1.25 -5.76 14.95
C ASN A 220 0.64 -6.29 13.63
N LEU A 221 1.15 -5.89 12.47
CA LEU A 221 0.70 -6.41 11.18
C LEU A 221 1.26 -7.81 10.88
N THR A 222 0.50 -8.57 10.09
CA THR A 222 1.02 -9.78 9.43
C THR A 222 2.05 -9.42 8.35
N GLU A 223 2.90 -10.36 7.96
CA GLU A 223 3.91 -10.14 6.90
C GLU A 223 3.29 -9.73 5.55
N VAL A 224 2.09 -10.23 5.25
CA VAL A 224 1.34 -9.84 4.04
C VAL A 224 0.87 -8.39 4.14
N GLU A 225 0.33 -7.99 5.30
CA GLU A 225 -0.12 -6.62 5.53
C GLU A 225 1.04 -5.63 5.56
N LYS A 226 2.22 -6.00 6.10
CA LYS A 226 3.42 -5.16 6.06
C LYS A 226 3.86 -4.86 4.63
N LYS A 227 3.91 -5.87 3.76
CA LYS A 227 4.20 -5.68 2.33
C LYS A 227 3.20 -4.74 1.66
N LYS A 228 1.90 -4.94 1.95
CA LYS A 228 0.85 -4.10 1.42
C LYS A 228 0.95 -2.66 1.92
N LEU A 229 1.24 -2.45 3.21
CA LEU A 229 1.43 -1.13 3.79
C LEU A 229 2.66 -0.43 3.21
N ALA A 230 3.76 -1.16 2.98
CA ALA A 230 4.95 -0.61 2.35
C ALA A 230 4.62 -0.09 0.95
N LYS A 231 3.94 -0.91 0.13
CA LYS A 231 3.46 -0.48 -1.20
C LYS A 231 2.54 0.74 -1.14
N LEU A 232 1.51 0.72 -0.28
CA LEU A 232 0.60 1.87 -0.13
C LEU A 232 1.32 3.15 0.30
N THR A 233 2.37 3.04 1.12
CA THR A 233 3.16 4.19 1.56
C THR A 233 4.06 4.70 0.44
N VAL A 234 4.68 3.80 -0.33
CA VAL A 234 5.43 4.15 -1.54
C VAL A 234 4.53 4.85 -2.56
N ASP A 235 3.36 4.28 -2.88
CA ASP A 235 2.39 4.89 -3.79
C ASP A 235 1.98 6.30 -3.34
N TRP A 236 1.79 6.51 -2.03
CA TRP A 236 1.48 7.82 -1.47
C TRP A 236 2.65 8.81 -1.57
N VAL A 237 3.88 8.37 -1.27
CA VAL A 237 5.10 9.20 -1.36
C VAL A 237 5.33 9.71 -2.79
N PHE A 238 4.98 8.91 -3.80
CA PHE A 238 5.10 9.28 -5.22
C PHE A 238 3.86 9.97 -5.79
N SER A 239 2.91 10.43 -4.96
CA SER A 239 1.66 11.06 -5.43
C SER A 239 1.55 12.53 -5.00
N PRO A 240 1.89 13.50 -5.87
CA PRO A 240 2.50 13.35 -7.21
C PRO A 240 4.02 13.19 -7.16
N VAL A 241 4.64 12.79 -8.29
CA VAL A 241 6.10 12.79 -8.48
C VAL A 241 6.59 14.22 -8.74
N ASN A 242 7.38 14.77 -7.82
CA ASN A 242 7.93 16.12 -7.92
C ASN A 242 9.23 16.25 -7.08
N ASP A 243 9.81 17.44 -7.02
CA ASP A 243 11.05 17.70 -6.25
C ASP A 243 10.91 17.44 -4.75
N GLU A 244 9.69 17.53 -4.20
CA GLU A 244 9.43 17.20 -2.80
C GLU A 244 9.44 15.69 -2.55
N THR A 245 9.28 14.84 -3.57
CA THR A 245 9.29 13.38 -3.41
C THR A 245 10.55 12.85 -2.73
N ALA A 246 11.71 13.46 -2.98
CA ALA A 246 13.00 13.00 -2.45
C ALA A 246 13.03 12.92 -0.91
N PRO A 247 12.76 13.99 -0.14
CA PRO A 247 12.76 13.91 1.32
C PRO A 247 11.75 12.89 1.87
N TRP A 248 10.55 12.76 1.28
CA TRP A 248 9.57 11.76 1.73
C TRP A 248 10.08 10.33 1.53
N PHE A 249 10.61 10.04 0.34
CA PHE A 249 11.10 8.72 -0.04
C PHE A 249 12.35 8.32 0.75
N GLU A 250 13.31 9.21 0.89
CA GLU A 250 14.55 8.95 1.62
C GLU A 250 14.27 8.67 3.10
N LYS A 251 13.37 9.45 3.74
CA LYS A 251 12.99 9.21 5.14
C LYS A 251 12.34 7.85 5.32
N PHE A 252 11.45 7.46 4.40
CA PHE A 252 10.76 6.17 4.46
C PHE A 252 11.70 4.98 4.25
N THR A 253 12.58 5.05 3.25
CA THR A 253 13.43 3.93 2.84
C THR A 253 14.71 3.76 3.65
N ALA A 254 15.13 4.80 4.39
CA ALA A 254 16.28 4.72 5.27
C ALA A 254 16.10 3.77 6.47
N ASP A 255 14.86 3.47 6.88
CA ASP A 255 14.59 2.60 8.01
C ASP A 255 14.81 1.11 7.67
N THR A 256 15.70 0.46 8.42
CA THR A 256 16.09 -0.94 8.18
C THR A 256 14.97 -1.95 8.45
N THR A 257 13.95 -1.58 9.23
CA THR A 257 12.78 -2.41 9.50
C THR A 257 11.84 -2.45 8.31
N ILE A 258 11.79 -1.37 7.52
CA ILE A 258 10.92 -1.21 6.36
C ILE A 258 11.56 -1.80 5.09
N GLN A 259 12.88 -1.68 4.94
CA GLN A 259 13.63 -2.14 3.75
C GLN A 259 13.26 -3.54 3.22
N PRO A 260 13.05 -4.58 4.06
CA PRO A 260 12.66 -5.91 3.59
C PRO A 260 11.33 -5.96 2.82
N TYR A 261 10.50 -4.92 2.92
CA TYR A 261 9.17 -4.82 2.32
C TYR A 261 9.11 -3.91 1.10
N LEU A 262 10.25 -3.37 0.64
CA LEU A 262 10.31 -2.39 -0.46
C LEU A 262 10.39 -3.00 -1.86
N THR A 263 10.74 -4.28 -2.00
CA THR A 263 10.88 -4.93 -3.32
C THR A 263 9.56 -4.91 -4.09
N ASN A 264 9.60 -4.58 -5.38
CA ASN A 264 8.43 -4.49 -6.28
C ASN A 264 7.29 -3.60 -5.74
N THR A 265 7.62 -2.41 -5.24
CA THR A 265 6.63 -1.46 -4.71
C THR A 265 6.44 -0.21 -5.56
N VAL A 266 7.36 0.10 -6.47
CA VAL A 266 7.28 1.27 -7.36
C VAL A 266 6.78 0.84 -8.73
N PRO A 267 5.57 1.28 -9.14
CA PRO A 267 5.07 1.01 -10.48
C PRO A 267 6.02 1.53 -11.55
N TYR A 268 6.08 0.83 -12.69
CA TYR A 268 7.00 1.18 -13.77
C TYR A 268 6.83 2.62 -14.29
N GLU A 269 5.60 3.09 -14.47
CA GLU A 269 5.36 4.46 -14.95
C GLU A 269 5.84 5.51 -13.93
N THR A 270 5.66 5.25 -12.63
CA THR A 270 6.20 6.09 -11.55
C THR A 270 7.73 6.13 -11.63
N TYR A 271 8.39 4.98 -11.81
CA TYR A 271 9.84 4.93 -12.01
C TYR A 271 10.29 5.75 -13.22
N ARG A 272 9.54 5.70 -14.33
CA ARG A 272 9.85 6.52 -15.52
C ARG A 272 9.71 8.00 -15.27
N GLU A 273 8.73 8.44 -14.49
CA GLU A 273 8.59 9.85 -14.10
C GLU A 273 9.78 10.30 -13.26
N VAL A 274 10.16 9.51 -12.26
CA VAL A 274 11.35 9.74 -11.43
C VAL A 274 12.62 9.80 -12.29
N ALA A 275 12.79 8.85 -13.22
CA ALA A 275 13.98 8.76 -14.05
C ALA A 275 14.13 9.95 -15.04
N LYS A 276 13.04 10.64 -15.38
CA LYS A 276 13.07 11.85 -16.22
C LYS A 276 13.47 13.10 -15.45
N ALA A 277 13.27 13.11 -14.13
CA ALA A 277 13.58 14.26 -13.27
C ALA A 277 15.03 14.18 -12.77
N GLU A 278 15.90 15.06 -13.26
CA GLU A 278 17.30 15.11 -12.82
C GLU A 278 17.43 15.35 -11.31
N SER A 279 16.53 16.14 -10.72
CA SER A 279 16.44 16.39 -9.28
C SER A 279 16.19 15.13 -8.45
N LEU A 280 15.65 14.06 -9.05
CA LEU A 280 15.32 12.80 -8.40
C LEU A 280 16.33 11.68 -8.72
N ALA A 281 17.52 12.00 -9.25
CA ALA A 281 18.55 11.01 -9.58
C ALA A 281 18.88 10.09 -8.39
N ARG A 282 18.97 10.64 -7.17
CA ARG A 282 19.22 9.85 -5.96
C ARG A 282 18.05 8.91 -5.61
N VAL A 283 16.82 9.36 -5.83
CA VAL A 283 15.62 8.52 -5.62
C VAL A 283 15.63 7.35 -6.60
N ARG A 284 15.95 7.59 -7.87
CA ARG A 284 16.13 6.52 -8.87
C ARG A 284 17.16 5.49 -8.41
N ASP A 285 18.34 5.95 -7.99
CA ASP A 285 19.42 5.04 -7.58
C ASP A 285 19.03 4.19 -6.36
N LEU A 286 18.25 4.75 -5.42
CA LEU A 286 17.69 4.01 -4.29
C LEU A 286 16.61 3.00 -4.71
N ILE A 287 15.74 3.36 -5.65
CA ILE A 287 14.74 2.41 -6.21
C ILE A 287 15.46 1.20 -6.80
N ASP A 288 16.54 1.42 -7.56
CA ASP A 288 17.33 0.36 -8.17
C ASP A 288 18.08 -0.45 -7.10
N ALA A 289 18.70 0.21 -6.12
CA ALA A 289 19.45 -0.44 -5.04
C ALA A 289 18.57 -1.37 -4.17
N TYR A 290 17.32 -0.97 -3.91
CA TYR A 290 16.38 -1.77 -3.12
C TYR A 290 15.50 -2.71 -3.98
N GLY A 291 15.70 -2.74 -5.30
CA GLY A 291 14.91 -3.57 -6.21
C GLY A 291 13.41 -3.24 -6.17
N MET A 292 13.06 -1.96 -6.03
CA MET A 292 11.67 -1.55 -5.81
C MET A 292 10.86 -1.49 -7.10
N ARG A 293 11.51 -1.47 -8.27
CA ARG A 293 10.86 -1.36 -9.56
C ARG A 293 10.00 -2.58 -9.88
N GLU A 294 8.72 -2.37 -10.13
CA GLU A 294 7.87 -3.39 -10.73
C GLU A 294 8.25 -3.65 -12.19
N GLU A 295 8.12 -4.90 -12.62
CA GLU A 295 8.31 -5.27 -14.02
C GLU A 295 7.38 -4.49 -14.94
N ASP A 296 7.92 -4.04 -16.07
CA ASP A 296 7.19 -3.34 -17.12
C ASP A 296 6.37 -4.34 -17.94
N THR A 297 5.37 -4.96 -17.30
CA THR A 297 4.56 -6.02 -17.94
C THR A 297 3.90 -5.52 -19.23
N LYS A 298 3.59 -4.22 -19.32
CA LYS A 298 2.98 -3.63 -20.52
C LYS A 298 3.95 -3.61 -21.70
N ASN A 299 5.15 -3.06 -21.53
CA ASN A 299 6.14 -3.01 -22.61
C ASN A 299 6.69 -4.40 -22.94
N THR A 300 6.82 -5.31 -21.96
CA THR A 300 7.20 -6.70 -22.24
C THR A 300 6.13 -7.41 -23.06
N ILE A 301 4.83 -7.18 -22.78
CA ILE A 301 3.72 -7.65 -23.62
C ILE A 301 3.75 -7.02 -25.02
N GLU A 302 3.99 -5.70 -25.13
CA GLU A 302 4.03 -5.00 -26.42
C GLU A 302 5.21 -5.45 -27.29
N THR A 303 6.39 -5.62 -26.69
CA THR A 303 7.60 -6.14 -27.36
C THR A 303 7.38 -7.57 -27.84
N ALA A 304 6.91 -8.46 -26.96
CA ALA A 304 6.62 -9.84 -27.33
C ALA A 304 5.54 -9.94 -28.41
N LYS A 305 4.50 -9.09 -28.34
CA LYS A 305 3.50 -9.00 -29.41
C LYS A 305 4.14 -8.57 -30.72
N ALA A 306 4.94 -7.52 -30.74
CA ALA A 306 5.57 -7.00 -31.95
C ALA A 306 6.46 -8.06 -32.63
N GLU A 307 7.26 -8.78 -31.84
CA GLU A 307 8.11 -9.88 -32.35
C GLU A 307 7.28 -11.06 -32.88
N ILE A 308 6.18 -11.41 -32.22
CA ILE A 308 5.26 -12.45 -32.73
C ILE A 308 4.59 -12.01 -34.03
N LEU A 309 4.15 -10.76 -34.13
CA LEU A 309 3.58 -10.23 -35.37
C LEU A 309 4.59 -10.31 -36.51
N GLU A 310 5.86 -10.03 -36.23
CA GLU A 310 6.93 -10.14 -37.22
C GLU A 310 7.19 -11.59 -37.63
N VAL A 311 7.20 -12.52 -36.67
CA VAL A 311 7.25 -13.97 -36.93
C VAL A 311 6.10 -14.41 -37.84
N VAL A 312 4.88 -13.93 -37.60
CA VAL A 312 3.70 -14.26 -38.40
C VAL A 312 3.80 -13.67 -39.82
N ARG A 313 4.21 -12.41 -39.95
CA ARG A 313 4.44 -11.79 -41.28
C ARG A 313 5.48 -12.54 -42.10
N ASN A 314 6.60 -12.90 -41.48
CA ASN A 314 7.65 -13.67 -42.13
C ASN A 314 7.18 -15.09 -42.49
N GLY A 315 6.33 -15.70 -41.65
CA GLY A 315 5.69 -16.98 -41.94
C GLY A 315 4.80 -16.91 -43.18
N VAL A 316 3.93 -15.90 -43.27
CA VAL A 316 3.09 -15.65 -44.44
C VAL A 316 3.92 -15.38 -45.70
N ALA A 317 4.95 -14.53 -45.61
CA ALA A 317 5.73 -14.08 -46.76
C ALA A 317 6.73 -15.15 -47.26
N GLU A 318 7.41 -15.84 -46.35
CA GLU A 318 8.58 -16.67 -46.68
C GLU A 318 8.36 -18.18 -46.42
N ARG A 319 7.19 -18.58 -45.90
CA ARG A 319 6.86 -19.96 -45.47
C ARG A 319 7.90 -20.55 -44.50
N LYS A 320 8.55 -19.70 -43.70
CA LYS A 320 9.51 -20.13 -42.68
C LYS A 320 8.78 -20.53 -41.41
N ASN A 321 9.04 -21.75 -40.94
CA ASN A 321 8.62 -22.16 -39.60
C ASN A 321 9.65 -21.68 -38.59
N THR A 322 9.42 -20.52 -37.99
CA THR A 322 10.32 -19.93 -37.00
C THR A 322 9.93 -20.36 -35.59
N THR A 323 10.93 -20.60 -34.75
CA THR A 323 10.79 -20.74 -33.30
C THR A 323 10.15 -19.48 -32.70
N GLY A 324 9.41 -19.63 -31.60
CA GLY A 324 8.80 -18.49 -30.94
C GLY A 324 9.85 -17.53 -30.35
N PRO A 325 9.57 -16.22 -30.34
CA PRO A 325 10.53 -15.23 -29.86
C PRO A 325 10.81 -15.43 -28.37
N GLU A 326 12.07 -15.23 -27.98
CA GLU A 326 12.54 -15.39 -26.60
C GLU A 326 11.79 -14.45 -25.64
N SER A 327 11.44 -13.25 -26.10
CA SER A 327 10.62 -12.28 -25.35
C SER A 327 9.27 -12.85 -24.91
N PHE A 328 8.62 -13.68 -25.75
CA PHE A 328 7.37 -14.34 -25.41
C PHE A 328 7.59 -15.52 -24.45
N MET A 329 8.70 -16.26 -24.60
CA MET A 329 8.97 -17.43 -23.78
C MET A 329 9.19 -17.08 -22.31
N TYR A 330 9.80 -15.93 -22.03
CA TYR A 330 10.04 -15.43 -20.67
C TYR A 330 8.85 -14.71 -20.04
N LEU A 331 7.74 -14.50 -20.75
CA LEU A 331 6.55 -13.94 -20.16
C LEU A 331 5.94 -14.88 -19.11
N THR A 332 5.28 -14.30 -18.11
CA THR A 332 4.37 -15.05 -17.23
C THR A 332 3.21 -15.63 -18.04
N GLU A 333 2.58 -16.70 -17.54
CA GLU A 333 1.48 -17.37 -18.25
C GLU A 333 0.30 -16.42 -18.54
N ASP A 334 -0.02 -15.51 -17.62
CA ASP A 334 -1.07 -14.49 -17.84
C ASP A 334 -0.67 -13.48 -18.91
N ALA A 335 0.59 -13.07 -18.96
CA ALA A 335 1.10 -12.18 -19.99
C ALA A 335 1.12 -12.88 -21.37
N LYS A 336 1.48 -14.16 -21.44
CA LYS A 336 1.37 -14.97 -22.67
C LYS A 336 -0.07 -15.05 -23.18
N ARG A 337 -1.05 -15.26 -22.28
CA ARG A 337 -2.49 -15.24 -22.64
C ARG A 337 -2.94 -13.87 -23.17
N LYS A 338 -2.46 -12.78 -22.58
CA LYS A 338 -2.75 -11.42 -23.07
C LYS A 338 -2.16 -11.18 -24.46
N VAL A 339 -0.90 -11.55 -24.69
CA VAL A 339 -0.28 -11.48 -26.01
C VAL A 339 -1.05 -12.35 -27.01
N ALA A 340 -1.46 -13.56 -26.62
CA ALA A 340 -2.28 -14.44 -27.44
C ALA A 340 -3.58 -13.81 -27.92
N LYS A 341 -4.34 -13.25 -26.99
CA LYS A 341 -5.56 -12.51 -27.32
C LYS A 341 -5.29 -11.35 -28.29
N LEU A 342 -4.29 -10.53 -28.01
CA LEU A 342 -3.96 -9.36 -28.83
C LEU A 342 -3.48 -9.70 -30.24
N THR A 343 -2.79 -10.84 -30.42
CA THR A 343 -2.35 -11.31 -31.73
C THR A 343 -3.50 -11.92 -32.52
N ILE A 344 -4.41 -12.67 -31.87
CA ILE A 344 -5.62 -13.19 -32.52
C ILE A 344 -6.53 -12.05 -32.95
N ASP A 345 -6.74 -11.05 -32.08
CA ASP A 345 -7.52 -9.85 -32.40
C ASP A 345 -6.93 -9.10 -33.62
N TRP A 346 -5.60 -9.06 -33.75
CA TRP A 346 -4.93 -8.48 -34.92
C TRP A 346 -5.15 -9.33 -36.18
N ALA A 347 -4.98 -10.66 -36.11
CA ALA A 347 -5.12 -11.54 -37.27
C ALA A 347 -6.56 -11.58 -37.82
N LEU A 348 -7.54 -11.32 -36.97
CA LEU A 348 -8.96 -11.28 -37.33
C LEU A 348 -9.45 -9.87 -37.71
N ASN A 349 -8.60 -8.83 -37.72
CA ASN A 349 -9.03 -7.45 -37.97
C ASN A 349 -8.19 -6.75 -39.04
N PRO A 350 -8.77 -6.35 -40.20
CA PRO A 350 -10.19 -6.50 -40.58
C PRO A 350 -10.56 -7.94 -40.98
N ILE A 351 -11.85 -8.27 -40.85
CA ILE A 351 -12.40 -9.54 -41.33
C ILE A 351 -12.64 -9.44 -42.84
N ASN A 352 -11.87 -10.17 -43.63
CA ASN A 352 -11.91 -10.21 -45.09
C ASN A 352 -11.41 -11.57 -45.63
N GLN A 353 -11.21 -11.69 -46.94
CA GLN A 353 -10.76 -12.94 -47.57
C GLN A 353 -9.32 -13.34 -47.20
N GLU A 354 -8.48 -12.41 -46.73
CA GLU A 354 -7.12 -12.69 -46.25
C GLU A 354 -7.10 -13.17 -44.78
N THR A 355 -8.20 -13.01 -44.04
CA THR A 355 -8.29 -13.42 -42.63
C THR A 355 -7.91 -14.88 -42.43
N GLU A 356 -8.27 -15.78 -43.37
CA GLU A 356 -7.91 -17.20 -43.29
C GLU A 356 -6.40 -17.41 -43.26
N LEU A 357 -5.65 -16.67 -44.09
CA LEU A 357 -4.20 -16.75 -44.20
C LEU A 357 -3.52 -16.35 -42.87
N TRP A 358 -3.87 -15.16 -42.36
CA TRP A 358 -3.28 -14.60 -41.14
C TRP A 358 -3.65 -15.44 -39.92
N PHE A 359 -4.91 -15.88 -39.82
CA PHE A 359 -5.38 -16.68 -38.70
C PHE A 359 -4.66 -18.03 -38.61
N TYR A 360 -4.56 -18.76 -39.72
CA TYR A 360 -3.88 -20.06 -39.73
C TYR A 360 -2.38 -19.97 -39.50
N GLU A 361 -1.74 -18.89 -39.93
CA GLU A 361 -0.34 -18.67 -39.60
C GLU A 361 -0.12 -18.50 -38.10
N VAL A 362 -1.04 -17.81 -37.39
CA VAL A 362 -0.97 -17.66 -35.93
C VAL A 362 -1.27 -18.97 -35.21
N VAL A 363 -2.39 -19.64 -35.48
CA VAL A 363 -2.79 -20.87 -34.76
C VAL A 363 -1.93 -22.08 -35.12
N GLY A 364 -1.24 -22.01 -36.26
CA GLY A 364 -0.26 -22.98 -36.72
C GLY A 364 1.01 -23.03 -35.86
N LYS A 365 1.35 -21.94 -35.14
CA LYS A 365 2.54 -21.88 -34.28
C LYS A 365 2.35 -22.71 -33.01
N GLU A 366 3.11 -23.78 -32.87
CA GLU A 366 3.03 -24.70 -31.72
C GLU A 366 3.20 -24.01 -30.37
N PHE A 367 4.15 -23.07 -30.27
CA PHE A 367 4.40 -22.31 -29.04
C PHE A 367 3.23 -21.40 -28.64
N PHE A 368 2.33 -21.10 -29.56
CA PHE A 368 1.23 -20.16 -29.37
C PHE A 368 -0.11 -20.86 -29.10
N ARG A 369 -0.27 -22.09 -29.63
CA ARG A 369 -1.53 -22.84 -29.61
C ARG A 369 -2.10 -23.08 -28.22
N ASN A 370 -1.27 -23.22 -27.18
CA ASN A 370 -1.74 -23.43 -25.81
C ASN A 370 -2.42 -22.20 -25.19
N TYR A 371 -2.34 -21.03 -25.85
CA TYR A 371 -2.80 -19.75 -25.33
C TYR A 371 -4.01 -19.17 -26.06
N VAL A 372 -4.53 -19.84 -27.09
CA VAL A 372 -5.61 -19.31 -27.94
C VAL A 372 -7.03 -19.50 -27.37
N LYS A 373 -7.20 -20.29 -26.31
CA LYS A 373 -8.50 -20.52 -25.66
C LYS A 373 -9.12 -19.22 -25.14
N ASN A 374 -10.43 -19.03 -25.33
CA ASN A 374 -11.18 -17.83 -24.92
C ASN A 374 -10.62 -16.48 -25.45
N THR A 375 -10.00 -16.48 -26.63
CA THR A 375 -9.42 -15.25 -27.20
C THR A 375 -10.39 -14.48 -28.09
N VAL A 376 -11.33 -15.15 -28.77
CA VAL A 376 -12.22 -14.55 -29.77
C VAL A 376 -13.54 -14.10 -29.15
N PRO A 377 -13.87 -12.80 -29.19
CA PRO A 377 -15.18 -12.31 -28.76
C PRO A 377 -16.32 -12.83 -29.64
N LYS A 378 -17.50 -13.04 -29.04
CA LYS A 378 -18.71 -13.48 -29.77
C LYS A 378 -19.06 -12.59 -30.97
N ALA A 379 -18.90 -11.27 -30.83
CA ALA A 379 -19.15 -10.32 -31.92
C ALA A 379 -18.21 -10.54 -33.12
N THR A 380 -16.93 -10.82 -32.88
CA THR A 380 -15.94 -11.15 -33.92
C THR A 380 -16.31 -12.46 -34.61
N TYR A 381 -16.69 -13.47 -33.84
CA TYR A 381 -17.14 -14.76 -34.39
C TYR A 381 -18.39 -14.62 -35.28
N GLU A 382 -19.38 -13.86 -34.84
CA GLU A 382 -20.58 -13.57 -35.65
C GLU A 382 -20.24 -12.80 -36.94
N ALA A 383 -19.27 -11.89 -36.88
CA ALA A 383 -18.81 -11.16 -38.07
C ALA A 383 -18.07 -12.08 -39.07
N ILE A 384 -17.30 -13.07 -38.59
CA ILE A 384 -16.69 -14.11 -39.44
C ILE A 384 -17.76 -14.92 -40.17
N ILE A 385 -18.83 -15.32 -39.49
CA ILE A 385 -19.97 -16.02 -40.11
C ILE A 385 -20.61 -15.15 -41.20
N LYS A 386 -20.83 -13.86 -40.92
CA LYS A 386 -21.47 -12.92 -41.86
C LYS A 386 -20.62 -12.61 -43.10
N CYS A 387 -19.29 -12.62 -42.98
CA CYS A 387 -18.38 -12.31 -44.09
C CYS A 387 -18.51 -13.31 -45.25
N GLY A 388 -18.82 -14.59 -44.96
CA GLY A 388 -18.85 -15.66 -45.96
C GLY A 388 -17.44 -16.06 -46.45
N GLY A 389 -17.24 -17.33 -46.80
CA GLY A 389 -15.93 -17.85 -47.25
C GLY A 389 -14.94 -18.25 -46.14
N LEU A 390 -15.15 -17.81 -44.89
CA LEU A 390 -14.28 -18.14 -43.74
C LEU A 390 -14.76 -19.35 -42.92
N GLY A 391 -15.37 -20.34 -43.57
CA GLY A 391 -15.98 -21.50 -42.91
C GLY A 391 -14.99 -22.29 -42.05
N ARG A 392 -13.76 -22.47 -42.55
CA ARG A 392 -12.70 -23.17 -41.84
C ARG A 392 -12.21 -22.42 -40.60
N VAL A 393 -12.05 -21.10 -40.69
CA VAL A 393 -11.71 -20.23 -39.55
C VAL A 393 -12.76 -20.37 -38.45
N LYS A 394 -14.04 -20.33 -38.82
CA LYS A 394 -15.17 -20.53 -37.89
C LYS A 394 -15.10 -21.89 -37.19
N ASP A 395 -14.87 -22.97 -37.94
CA ASP A 395 -14.76 -24.32 -37.37
C ASP A 395 -13.53 -24.42 -36.42
N THR A 396 -12.37 -23.88 -36.81
CA THR A 396 -11.16 -23.89 -35.98
C THR A 396 -11.31 -23.08 -34.68
N ILE A 397 -12.07 -21.96 -34.70
CA ILE A 397 -12.38 -21.21 -33.48
C ILE A 397 -13.15 -22.08 -32.46
N LEU A 398 -14.04 -22.95 -32.94
CA LEU A 398 -14.76 -23.88 -32.08
C LEU A 398 -13.87 -25.04 -31.63
N ASP A 399 -13.11 -25.65 -32.55
CA ASP A 399 -12.24 -26.80 -32.28
C ASP A 399 -11.17 -26.49 -31.22
N TYR A 400 -10.70 -25.24 -31.16
CA TYR A 400 -9.72 -24.78 -30.19
C TYR A 400 -10.32 -24.05 -28.98
N ASP A 401 -11.64 -24.12 -28.75
CA ASP A 401 -12.33 -23.41 -27.67
C ASP A 401 -11.99 -21.90 -27.61
N MET A 402 -11.79 -21.26 -28.76
CA MET A 402 -11.31 -19.88 -28.81
C MET A 402 -12.44 -18.88 -28.52
N LEU A 403 -13.70 -19.28 -28.67
CA LEU A 403 -14.87 -18.44 -28.43
C LEU A 403 -15.02 -18.09 -26.94
N GLN A 404 -15.12 -16.80 -26.63
CA GLN A 404 -15.42 -16.33 -25.28
C GLN A 404 -16.86 -16.71 -24.89
N GLY A 405 -16.98 -17.43 -23.78
CA GLY A 405 -18.25 -17.83 -23.16
C GLY A 405 -19.02 -16.69 -22.52
#